data_AF-A0AAE3R569-F1
#
_entry.id   AF-A0AAE3R569-F1
#
_cell.length_a   1.000
_cell.length_b   1.000
_cell.length_c   1.000
_cell.angle_alpha   90.00
_cell.angle_beta   90.00
_cell.angle_gamma   90.00
#
_symmetry.space_group_name_H-M   'P 1'
#
loop_
_entity.id
_entity.type
_entity.pdbx_description
1 polymer ?
#
loop_
_entity_poly.entity_id
_entity_poly.type
_entity_poly.pdbx_seq_one_letter_code
_entity_poly.pdbx_strand_id
1 'polypeptide(L)'
;MNKLLTLFMGLLLMSISFQSFSQMLVAYVCPPCNNQCDTLSFDKPGVCTHCGMPLVLKNESKDKLSPTRKKIAFYLQDGIEILDFAGPLEVFTYAGFDVFTVSKTKAPIKAQGLLTVTPDYSIQDAPKADILAFFGGSSNAPASDPDVIKWVQSQQNIEHYFSVCTGAFVLGEAGLLKGKTATTFHSSLDNLEKSYPETKVLKNVRFVDNGNLITTAGISAGIDGALHLVAKLNGFDAARKTAYYMEYDKWTPGEGLILAEYNPYKALANVDNLKLYTGTYEFNNGSKIQIKVSEREKGLYAIVRDRNYPLFFTKENTFTDANGKETITFIRDRRNRITGYTLSQDPKVFHKLN
;
A
#
# COMPACT_ATOMS: atom_id res chain seq x y z
N MET A 1 -85.33 -31.05 10.86
CA MET A 1 -85.63 -31.81 12.09
C MET A 1 -84.60 -32.94 12.20
N ASN A 2 -83.66 -32.77 13.12
CA ASN A 2 -82.63 -33.68 13.64
C ASN A 2 -82.16 -34.90 12.82
N LYS A 3 -80.85 -34.92 12.52
CA LYS A 3 -79.91 -36.03 12.79
C LYS A 3 -78.51 -35.60 12.28
N LEU A 4 -77.50 -35.40 13.12
CA LEU A 4 -76.64 -36.39 13.78
C LEU A 4 -75.30 -36.51 13.03
N LEU A 5 -74.22 -36.13 13.74
CA LEU A 5 -72.86 -36.69 13.70
C LEU A 5 -71.90 -36.43 12.51
N THR A 6 -70.74 -35.87 12.90
CA THR A 6 -69.34 -36.19 12.52
C THR A 6 -68.70 -35.69 11.22
N LEU A 7 -67.57 -34.96 11.46
CA LEU A 7 -66.30 -34.91 10.72
C LEU A 7 -66.32 -34.50 9.24
N PHE A 8 -65.87 -33.26 8.95
CA PHE A 8 -64.63 -32.93 8.23
C PHE A 8 -64.63 -31.47 7.77
N MET A 9 -63.43 -30.88 7.68
CA MET A 9 -63.09 -29.77 6.80
C MET A 9 -63.34 -28.33 7.31
N GLY A 10 -62.38 -27.83 8.11
CA GLY A 10 -62.14 -26.40 8.29
C GLY A 10 -60.80 -26.03 7.65
N LEU A 11 -60.82 -25.68 6.36
CA LEU A 11 -59.66 -25.27 5.59
C LEU A 11 -59.08 -23.94 6.12
N LEU A 12 -57.85 -24.05 6.62
CA LEU A 12 -56.70 -23.18 6.37
C LEU A 12 -56.99 -21.81 5.69
N LEU A 13 -57.04 -20.75 6.49
CA LEU A 13 -56.61 -19.40 6.08
C LEU A 13 -55.72 -18.83 7.19
N MET A 14 -54.50 -19.39 7.28
CA MET A 14 -53.41 -18.75 8.00
C MET A 14 -52.97 -17.54 7.20
N SER A 15 -53.23 -16.35 7.75
CA SER A 15 -52.62 -15.10 7.35
C SER A 15 -51.11 -15.18 7.57
N ILE A 16 -50.38 -15.71 6.59
CA ILE A 16 -48.93 -15.56 6.52
C ILE A 16 -48.69 -14.15 6.02
N SER A 17 -48.45 -13.25 6.97
CA SER A 17 -47.74 -12.01 6.72
C SER A 17 -46.42 -12.35 6.04
N PHE A 18 -46.33 -12.09 4.73
CA PHE A 18 -45.07 -12.03 4.01
C PHE A 18 -44.24 -10.91 4.65
N GLN A 19 -43.45 -11.24 5.67
CA GLN A 19 -42.29 -10.43 6.00
C GLN A 19 -41.35 -10.59 4.82
N SER A 20 -41.23 -9.52 4.03
CA SER A 20 -40.18 -9.43 3.02
C SER A 20 -38.86 -9.67 3.73
N PHE A 21 -38.21 -10.80 3.44
CA PHE A 21 -36.78 -10.92 3.66
C PHE A 21 -36.15 -9.84 2.79
N SER A 22 -35.85 -8.69 3.39
CA SER A 22 -34.91 -7.74 2.81
C SER A 22 -33.64 -8.55 2.61
N GLN A 23 -33.33 -8.87 1.35
CA GLN A 23 -31.97 -9.27 0.98
C GLN A 23 -31.07 -8.16 1.52
N MET A 24 -30.36 -8.43 2.61
CA MET A 24 -29.19 -7.66 2.95
C MET A 24 -28.30 -7.73 1.71
N LEU A 25 -28.30 -6.67 0.90
CA LEU A 25 -27.30 -6.46 -0.12
C LEU A 25 -25.97 -6.48 0.63
N VAL A 26 -25.28 -7.62 0.56
CA VAL A 26 -23.92 -7.76 1.05
C VAL A 26 -23.06 -6.91 0.13
N ALA A 27 -22.99 -5.63 0.45
CA ALA A 27 -22.18 -4.68 -0.27
C ALA A 27 -20.74 -4.85 0.19
N TYR A 28 -19.85 -5.07 -0.76
CA TYR A 28 -18.41 -4.97 -0.58
C TYR A 28 -17.98 -3.53 -0.83
N VAL A 29 -16.92 -3.08 -0.19
CA VAL A 29 -16.32 -1.75 -0.42
C VAL A 29 -14.83 -1.89 -0.63
N CYS A 30 -14.24 -0.89 -1.26
CA CYS A 30 -12.80 -0.76 -1.22
C CYS A 30 -12.39 -0.35 0.21
N PRO A 31 -11.38 -1.01 0.84
CA PRO A 31 -10.77 -0.45 2.04
C PRO A 31 -10.19 0.94 1.72
N PRO A 32 -9.99 1.83 2.71
CA PRO A 32 -9.48 3.18 2.46
C PRO A 32 -8.16 3.17 1.66
N CYS A 33 -8.25 3.50 0.36
CA CYS A 33 -7.17 3.66 -0.62
C CYS A 33 -6.70 5.12 -0.73
N ASN A 34 -7.37 6.05 -0.04
CA ASN A 34 -7.21 7.50 -0.25
C ASN A 34 -7.36 7.89 -1.74
N ASN A 35 -8.27 7.20 -2.42
CA ASN A 35 -8.62 7.39 -3.82
C ASN A 35 -10.14 7.46 -3.94
N GLN A 36 -10.64 7.79 -5.12
CA GLN A 36 -12.09 7.90 -5.35
C GLN A 36 -12.85 6.58 -5.05
N CYS A 37 -12.14 5.45 -5.05
CA CYS A 37 -12.66 4.14 -4.64
C CYS A 37 -13.21 4.06 -3.22
N ASP A 38 -12.80 4.96 -2.32
CA ASP A 38 -13.25 4.96 -0.91
C ASP A 38 -14.76 5.17 -0.76
N THR A 39 -15.39 5.74 -1.79
CA THR A 39 -16.84 6.03 -1.80
C THR A 39 -17.65 4.96 -2.54
N LEU A 40 -17.00 3.98 -3.18
CA LEU A 40 -17.65 2.99 -4.04
C LEU A 40 -18.09 1.75 -3.26
N SER A 41 -19.20 1.16 -3.68
CA SER A 41 -19.71 -0.14 -3.20
C SER A 41 -19.83 -1.11 -4.37
N PHE A 42 -19.67 -2.40 -4.09
CA PHE A 42 -19.61 -3.49 -5.07
C PHE A 42 -20.52 -4.64 -4.63
N ASP A 43 -21.15 -5.33 -5.57
CA ASP A 43 -22.15 -6.35 -5.27
C ASP A 43 -21.56 -7.76 -5.08
N LYS A 44 -20.27 -7.94 -5.35
CA LYS A 44 -19.56 -9.22 -5.29
C LYS A 44 -18.17 -9.07 -4.68
N PRO A 45 -17.63 -10.14 -4.05
CA PRO A 45 -16.24 -10.14 -3.60
C PRO A 45 -15.30 -10.04 -4.82
N GLY A 46 -14.08 -9.58 -4.58
CA GLY A 46 -13.07 -9.45 -5.63
C GLY A 46 -12.03 -8.40 -5.30
N VAL A 47 -11.40 -7.86 -6.33
CA VAL A 47 -10.49 -6.71 -6.22
C VAL A 47 -11.18 -5.46 -6.74
N CYS A 48 -10.91 -4.33 -6.09
CA CYS A 48 -11.35 -3.02 -6.53
C CYS A 48 -10.79 -2.75 -7.93
N THR A 49 -11.66 -2.45 -8.89
CA THR A 49 -11.27 -2.13 -10.27
C THR A 49 -10.52 -0.80 -10.42
N HIS A 50 -10.43 -0.01 -9.34
CA HIS A 50 -9.80 1.31 -9.34
C HIS A 50 -8.40 1.29 -8.75
N CYS A 51 -8.21 0.70 -7.56
CA CYS A 51 -6.90 0.65 -6.88
C CYS A 51 -6.29 -0.75 -6.80
N GLY A 52 -7.02 -1.79 -7.23
CA GLY A 52 -6.57 -3.18 -7.17
C GLY A 52 -6.59 -3.82 -5.78
N MET A 53 -7.07 -3.14 -4.73
CA MET A 53 -7.13 -3.71 -3.37
C MET A 53 -8.25 -4.75 -3.24
N PRO A 54 -8.10 -5.81 -2.42
CA PRO A 54 -9.18 -6.74 -2.13
C PRO A 54 -10.36 -5.98 -1.51
N LEU A 55 -11.56 -6.22 -2.03
CA LEU A 55 -12.77 -5.64 -1.48
C LEU A 55 -13.11 -6.30 -0.14
N VAL A 56 -13.53 -5.49 0.83
CA VAL A 56 -13.92 -5.91 2.19
C VAL A 56 -15.41 -5.74 2.38
N LEU A 57 -16.01 -6.40 3.37
CA LEU A 57 -17.45 -6.25 3.60
C LEU A 57 -17.76 -4.86 4.18
N LYS A 58 -18.85 -4.22 3.74
CA LYS A 58 -19.22 -2.85 4.17
C LYS A 58 -19.49 -2.70 5.67
N ASN A 59 -19.83 -3.79 6.35
CA ASN A 59 -19.96 -3.82 7.82
C ASN A 59 -18.60 -3.89 8.55
N GLU A 60 -17.54 -4.36 7.89
CA GLU A 60 -16.16 -4.28 8.39
C GLU A 60 -15.53 -2.89 8.17
N SER A 61 -16.10 -2.07 7.27
CA SER A 61 -15.60 -0.72 6.96
C SER A 61 -16.24 0.42 7.76
N LYS A 62 -17.39 0.19 8.39
CA LYS A 62 -18.15 1.24 9.12
C LYS A 62 -17.39 1.85 10.30
N ASP A 63 -16.41 1.15 10.89
CA ASP A 63 -15.54 1.67 11.94
C ASP A 63 -14.37 2.55 11.42
N LYS A 64 -14.22 2.73 10.10
CA LYS A 64 -13.07 3.41 9.47
C LYS A 64 -13.43 4.62 8.61
N LEU A 65 -14.53 5.31 8.91
CA LEU A 65 -15.01 6.49 8.15
C LEU A 65 -14.29 7.83 8.47
N SER A 66 -13.26 7.78 9.30
CA SER A 66 -12.12 8.70 9.21
C SER A 66 -10.92 7.82 8.93
N PRO A 67 -10.07 8.09 7.92
CA PRO A 67 -8.83 7.33 7.78
C PRO A 67 -7.95 7.72 8.98
N THR A 68 -8.07 6.97 10.08
CA THR A 68 -7.05 6.99 11.12
C THR A 68 -5.77 6.59 10.42
N ARG A 69 -4.85 7.55 10.27
CA ARG A 69 -3.55 7.31 9.66
C ARG A 69 -2.89 6.13 10.37
N LYS A 70 -2.46 5.12 9.61
CA LYS A 70 -1.76 3.97 10.18
C LYS A 70 -0.50 4.45 10.89
N LYS A 71 -0.32 3.98 12.11
CA LYS A 71 0.77 4.36 13.00
C LYS A 71 1.96 3.43 12.82
N ILE A 72 3.16 3.99 12.60
CA ILE A 72 4.39 3.22 12.48
C ILE A 72 5.38 3.63 13.57
N ALA A 73 5.76 2.66 14.40
CA ALA A 73 6.84 2.83 15.36
C ALA A 73 8.17 2.47 14.69
N PHE A 74 9.02 3.47 14.51
CA PHE A 74 10.40 3.31 14.05
C PHE A 74 11.29 3.07 15.26
N TYR A 75 11.75 1.84 15.47
CA TYR A 75 12.69 1.55 16.55
C TYR A 75 14.11 1.95 16.13
N LEU A 76 14.71 2.88 16.88
CA LEU A 76 16.04 3.42 16.62
C LEU A 76 17.01 3.06 17.75
N GLN A 77 18.20 2.58 17.40
CA GLN A 77 19.29 2.28 18.32
C GLN A 77 20.48 3.24 18.13
N ASP A 78 21.34 3.33 19.14
CA ASP A 78 22.66 3.93 18.96
C ASP A 78 23.43 3.19 17.85
N GLY A 79 24.17 3.93 17.03
CA GLY A 79 24.86 3.39 15.86
C GLY A 79 23.94 2.90 14.74
N ILE A 80 22.68 3.34 14.69
CA ILE A 80 21.76 3.09 13.57
C ILE A 80 22.30 3.67 12.25
N GLU A 81 22.03 2.98 11.14
CA GLU A 81 22.33 3.43 9.79
C GLU A 81 21.33 4.51 9.35
N ILE A 82 21.82 5.71 8.97
CA ILE A 82 20.94 6.88 8.75
C ILE A 82 19.91 6.61 7.66
N LEU A 83 20.37 6.14 6.50
CA LEU A 83 19.49 5.98 5.34
C LEU A 83 18.53 4.79 5.48
N ASP A 84 18.86 3.80 6.33
CA ASP A 84 17.98 2.67 6.60
C ASP A 84 16.63 3.12 7.18
N PHE A 85 16.62 4.13 8.06
CA PHE A 85 15.37 4.69 8.60
C PHE A 85 14.93 5.96 7.87
N ALA A 86 15.84 6.84 7.47
CA ALA A 86 15.46 8.10 6.82
C ALA A 86 14.76 7.87 5.46
N GLY A 87 15.21 6.89 4.67
CA GLY A 87 14.58 6.55 3.39
C GLY A 87 13.12 6.11 3.56
N PRO A 88 12.83 5.04 4.33
CA PRO A 88 11.47 4.64 4.66
C PRO A 88 10.65 5.72 5.36
N LEU A 89 11.26 6.53 6.24
CA LEU A 89 10.60 7.65 6.93
C LEU A 89 10.00 8.64 5.92
N GLU A 90 10.78 9.05 4.91
CA GLU A 90 10.30 9.92 3.83
C GLU A 90 9.13 9.26 3.09
N VAL A 91 9.28 7.99 2.68
CA VAL A 91 8.23 7.25 1.97
C VAL A 91 6.91 7.22 2.75
N PHE A 92 6.95 6.79 4.01
CA PHE A 92 5.73 6.66 4.81
C PHE A 92 5.11 8.02 5.15
N THR A 93 5.93 9.05 5.40
CA THR A 93 5.43 10.40 5.69
C THR A 93 4.71 11.00 4.48
N TYR A 94 5.31 10.95 3.29
CA TYR A 94 4.67 11.40 2.05
C TYR A 94 3.45 10.56 1.65
N ALA A 95 3.42 9.29 2.02
CA ALA A 95 2.27 8.41 1.83
C ALA A 95 1.14 8.64 2.86
N GLY A 96 1.33 9.52 3.85
CA GLY A 96 0.32 9.94 4.81
C GLY A 96 0.19 9.06 6.06
N PHE A 97 1.21 8.25 6.39
CA PHE A 97 1.27 7.49 7.64
C PHE A 97 1.62 8.41 8.82
N ASP A 98 1.28 7.97 10.03
CA ASP A 98 1.67 8.62 11.28
C ASP A 98 2.92 7.91 11.84
N VAL A 99 4.10 8.46 11.54
CA VAL A 99 5.38 7.85 11.92
C VAL A 99 5.91 8.50 13.19
N PHE A 100 6.30 7.69 14.17
CA PHE A 100 6.96 8.16 15.39
C PHE A 100 8.16 7.27 15.72
N THR A 101 9.14 7.85 16.41
CA THR A 101 10.40 7.17 16.75
C THR A 101 10.38 6.64 18.19
N VAL A 102 10.90 5.44 18.36
CA VAL A 102 11.00 4.74 19.65
C VAL A 102 12.44 4.29 19.84
N SER A 103 12.97 4.38 21.05
CA SER A 103 14.24 3.74 21.41
C SER A 103 14.14 3.09 22.79
N LYS A 104 15.21 2.43 23.27
CA LYS A 104 15.23 1.87 24.62
C LYS A 104 14.95 2.94 25.69
N THR A 105 15.47 4.15 25.48
CA THR A 105 15.25 5.33 26.33
C THR A 105 15.07 6.57 25.46
N LYS A 106 14.67 7.71 26.03
CA LYS A 106 14.61 9.00 25.31
C LYS A 106 15.96 9.71 25.18
N ALA A 107 17.05 9.10 25.63
CA ALA A 107 18.37 9.71 25.49
C ALA A 107 18.71 9.89 24.00
N PRO A 108 19.38 11.00 23.62
CA PRO A 108 19.83 11.16 22.24
C PRO A 108 20.77 10.02 21.83
N ILE A 109 20.58 9.51 20.61
CA ILE A 109 21.39 8.46 20.00
C ILE A 109 22.31 9.04 18.92
N LYS A 110 23.43 8.36 18.64
CA LYS A 110 24.36 8.70 17.57
C LYS A 110 24.19 7.76 16.38
N ALA A 111 23.49 8.22 15.34
CA ALA A 111 23.40 7.51 14.08
C ALA A 111 24.77 7.52 13.38
N GLN A 112 25.29 6.33 13.08
CA GLN A 112 26.64 6.09 12.54
C GLN A 112 27.77 6.81 13.31
N GLY A 113 27.58 7.14 14.59
CA GLY A 113 28.55 7.92 15.37
C GLY A 113 28.61 9.42 15.03
N LEU A 114 27.80 9.90 14.07
CA LEU A 114 27.90 11.24 13.50
C LEU A 114 26.69 12.12 13.88
N LEU A 115 25.50 11.75 13.41
CA LEU A 115 24.29 12.55 13.61
C LEU A 115 23.62 12.21 14.93
N THR A 116 23.23 13.24 15.68
CA THR A 116 22.40 13.05 16.88
C THR A 116 20.94 13.01 16.49
N VAL A 117 20.25 11.94 16.89
CA VAL A 117 18.80 11.80 16.76
C VAL A 117 18.21 11.69 18.16
N THR A 118 17.13 12.42 18.43
CA THR A 118 16.40 12.32 19.72
C THR A 118 15.10 11.57 19.47
N PRO A 119 14.90 10.36 20.04
CA PRO A 119 13.66 9.61 19.89
C PRO A 119 12.48 10.33 20.55
N ASP A 120 11.29 10.23 19.95
CA ASP A 120 10.05 10.78 20.50
C ASP A 120 9.63 10.04 21.79
N TYR A 121 9.78 8.71 21.75
CA TYR A 121 9.35 7.79 22.80
C TYR A 121 10.44 6.81 23.20
N SER A 122 10.29 6.28 24.41
CA SER A 122 11.00 5.09 24.89
C SER A 122 10.11 3.85 24.77
N ILE A 123 10.68 2.66 24.89
CA ILE A 123 9.89 1.42 24.96
C ILE A 123 8.90 1.39 26.14
N GLN A 124 9.09 2.23 27.17
CA GLN A 124 8.19 2.30 28.33
C GLN A 124 6.95 3.18 28.09
N ASP A 125 7.02 4.15 27.18
CA ASP A 125 5.96 5.14 26.96
C ASP A 125 5.54 5.31 25.49
N ALA A 126 6.02 4.43 24.61
CA ALA A 126 5.60 4.40 23.22
C ALA A 126 4.08 4.15 23.09
N PRO A 127 3.37 4.94 22.26
CA PRO A 127 1.96 4.68 21.98
C PRO A 127 1.80 3.39 21.15
N LYS A 128 0.56 2.89 21.06
CA LYS A 128 0.23 1.76 20.18
C LYS A 128 0.54 2.10 18.72
N ALA A 129 1.14 1.14 18.02
CA ALA A 129 1.39 1.21 16.58
C ALA A 129 0.61 0.11 15.84
N ASP A 130 0.36 0.34 14.56
CA ASP A 130 -0.14 -0.68 13.64
C ASP A 130 1.02 -1.42 12.96
N ILE A 131 2.20 -0.79 12.89
CA ILE A 131 3.38 -1.29 12.21
C ILE A 131 4.63 -1.07 13.08
N LEU A 132 5.49 -2.08 13.21
CA LEU A 132 6.82 -1.94 13.82
C LEU A 132 7.91 -2.03 12.75
N ALA A 133 8.84 -1.08 12.75
CA ALA A 133 9.94 -1.02 11.81
C ALA A 133 11.30 -1.03 12.53
N PHE A 134 12.21 -1.90 12.06
CA PHE A 134 13.55 -2.09 12.63
C PHE A 134 14.63 -1.89 11.57
N PHE A 135 15.73 -1.23 11.93
CA PHE A 135 16.73 -0.76 10.97
C PHE A 135 18.12 -1.29 11.31
N GLY A 136 19.02 -1.26 10.33
CA GLY A 136 20.37 -1.76 10.48
C GLY A 136 21.33 -0.82 11.21
N GLY A 137 22.62 -1.04 11.00
CA GLY A 137 23.68 -0.48 11.83
C GLY A 137 23.97 -1.40 13.01
N SER A 138 24.11 -0.85 14.22
CA SER A 138 24.44 -1.60 15.44
C SER A 138 23.27 -2.44 16.00
N SER A 139 22.51 -3.12 15.14
CA SER A 139 21.29 -3.87 15.49
C SER A 139 21.52 -5.07 16.40
N ASN A 140 22.76 -5.54 16.57
CA ASN A 140 23.09 -6.55 17.58
C ASN A 140 22.77 -6.07 19.01
N ALA A 141 22.92 -4.77 19.29
CA ALA A 141 22.62 -4.20 20.60
C ALA A 141 21.13 -4.38 20.97
N PRO A 142 20.14 -3.92 20.18
CA PRO A 142 18.73 -4.18 20.48
C PRO A 142 18.32 -5.64 20.34
N ALA A 143 18.96 -6.42 19.45
CA ALA A 143 18.64 -7.84 19.29
C ALA A 143 19.01 -8.65 20.55
N SER A 144 20.12 -8.31 21.21
CA SER A 144 20.59 -8.98 22.43
C SER A 144 20.02 -8.39 23.73
N ASP A 145 19.19 -7.35 23.64
CA ASP A 145 18.63 -6.66 24.81
C ASP A 145 17.26 -7.25 25.20
N PRO A 146 17.16 -7.94 26.36
CA PRO A 146 15.92 -8.60 26.76
C PRO A 146 14.73 -7.66 26.93
N ASP A 147 14.97 -6.40 27.34
CA ASP A 147 13.89 -5.42 27.51
C ASP A 147 13.29 -5.01 26.17
N VAL A 148 14.15 -4.86 25.16
CA VAL A 148 13.74 -4.51 23.79
C VAL A 148 12.97 -5.67 23.17
N ILE A 149 13.50 -6.90 23.24
CA ILE A 149 12.82 -8.08 22.68
C ILE A 149 11.47 -8.32 23.36
N LYS A 150 11.42 -8.18 24.69
CA LYS A 150 10.15 -8.27 25.43
C LYS A 150 9.18 -7.18 25.01
N TRP A 151 9.64 -5.96 24.78
CA TRP A 151 8.79 -4.88 24.26
C TRP A 151 8.21 -5.24 22.90
N VAL A 152 9.02 -5.75 21.96
CA VAL A 152 8.56 -6.21 20.62
C VAL A 152 7.49 -7.29 20.76
N GLN A 153 7.74 -8.31 21.57
CA GLN A 153 6.81 -9.43 21.78
C GLN A 153 5.53 -9.03 22.52
N SER A 154 5.58 -7.97 23.33
CA SER A 154 4.41 -7.48 24.08
C SER A 154 3.41 -6.69 23.23
N GLN A 155 3.82 -6.20 22.06
CA GLN A 155 2.96 -5.40 21.19
C GLN A 155 1.77 -6.23 20.69
N GLN A 156 0.57 -5.67 20.81
CA GLN A 156 -0.68 -6.31 20.41
C GLN A 156 -1.22 -5.69 19.13
N ASN A 157 -1.90 -6.49 18.31
CA ASN A 157 -2.56 -6.04 17.07
C ASN A 157 -1.62 -5.36 16.05
N ILE A 158 -0.34 -5.71 16.05
CA ILE A 158 0.58 -5.28 14.98
C ILE A 158 0.13 -5.93 13.67
N GLU A 159 -0.25 -5.10 12.71
CA GLU A 159 -0.67 -5.53 11.38
C GLU A 159 0.54 -5.90 10.51
N HIS A 160 1.64 -5.14 10.63
CA HIS A 160 2.86 -5.37 9.86
C HIS A 160 4.16 -5.19 10.64
N TYR A 161 5.13 -6.04 10.32
CA TYR A 161 6.52 -5.90 10.71
C TYR A 161 7.36 -5.56 9.49
N PHE A 162 8.23 -4.59 9.62
CA PHE A 162 9.12 -4.12 8.57
C PHE A 162 10.56 -4.12 9.08
N SER A 163 11.52 -4.52 8.25
CA SER A 163 12.92 -4.29 8.57
C SER A 163 13.76 -3.93 7.37
N VAL A 164 14.80 -3.15 7.63
CA VAL A 164 15.86 -2.83 6.67
C VAL A 164 17.19 -3.35 7.18
N CYS A 165 18.02 -3.87 6.26
CA CYS A 165 19.41 -4.23 6.55
C CYS A 165 19.46 -5.22 7.72
N THR A 166 20.35 -5.00 8.69
CA THR A 166 20.51 -5.84 9.88
C THR A 166 19.41 -5.66 10.94
N GLY A 167 18.39 -4.83 10.69
CA GLY A 167 17.18 -4.77 11.53
C GLY A 167 16.42 -6.10 11.59
N ALA A 168 16.60 -6.97 10.59
CA ALA A 168 16.04 -8.32 10.57
C ALA A 168 16.47 -9.19 11.78
N PHE A 169 17.62 -8.93 12.40
CA PHE A 169 18.05 -9.67 13.59
C PHE A 169 17.14 -9.43 14.81
N VAL A 170 16.58 -8.22 14.96
CA VAL A 170 15.60 -7.95 16.02
C VAL A 170 14.33 -8.77 15.81
N LEU A 171 13.89 -8.91 14.56
CA LEU A 171 12.76 -9.77 14.20
C LEU A 171 13.07 -11.25 14.42
N GLY A 172 14.32 -11.67 14.16
CA GLY A 172 14.80 -13.02 14.43
C GLY A 172 14.76 -13.38 15.91
N GLU A 173 15.35 -12.55 16.76
CA GLU A 173 15.34 -12.72 18.22
C GLU A 173 13.94 -12.66 18.83
N ALA A 174 13.06 -11.83 18.27
CA ALA A 174 11.65 -11.82 18.68
C ALA A 174 10.87 -13.09 18.28
N GLY A 175 11.47 -13.99 17.49
CA GLY A 175 10.86 -15.23 17.00
C GLY A 175 9.97 -15.04 15.76
N LEU A 176 9.95 -13.85 15.16
CA LEU A 176 9.05 -13.48 14.07
C LEU A 176 9.49 -14.05 12.71
N LEU A 177 10.77 -14.40 12.55
CA LEU A 177 11.29 -14.99 11.32
C LEU A 177 11.09 -16.51 11.22
N LYS A 178 10.68 -17.19 12.31
CA LYS A 178 10.56 -18.65 12.34
C LYS A 178 9.61 -19.18 11.27
N GLY A 179 10.10 -20.07 10.40
CA GLY A 179 9.33 -20.66 9.30
C GLY A 179 9.01 -19.67 8.17
N LYS A 180 9.63 -18.48 8.15
CA LYS A 180 9.44 -17.45 7.12
C LYS A 180 10.62 -17.39 6.17
N THR A 181 10.43 -16.69 5.06
CA THR A 181 11.52 -16.34 4.14
C THR A 181 11.97 -14.92 4.44
N ALA A 182 13.27 -14.65 4.53
CA ALA A 182 13.78 -13.33 4.86
C ALA A 182 14.99 -12.95 4.00
N THR A 183 15.29 -11.67 3.96
CA THR A 183 16.59 -11.15 3.48
C THR A 183 17.13 -10.13 4.48
N THR A 184 18.39 -9.73 4.31
CA THR A 184 19.07 -8.73 5.16
C THR A 184 20.21 -8.08 4.37
N PHE A 185 21.06 -7.30 5.03
CA PHE A 185 22.26 -6.74 4.46
C PHE A 185 23.16 -7.84 3.86
N HIS A 186 23.75 -7.58 2.70
CA HIS A 186 24.48 -8.61 1.95
C HIS A 186 25.58 -9.30 2.77
N SER A 187 26.31 -8.55 3.60
CA SER A 187 27.38 -9.10 4.45
C SER A 187 26.87 -9.85 5.68
N SER A 188 25.57 -9.81 5.95
CA SER A 188 24.94 -10.42 7.13
C SER A 188 24.02 -11.59 6.78
N LEU A 189 23.87 -11.92 5.49
CA LEU A 189 23.02 -13.02 5.02
C LEU A 189 23.41 -14.36 5.64
N ASP A 190 24.70 -14.72 5.60
CA ASP A 190 25.19 -15.99 6.14
C ASP A 190 25.05 -16.05 7.66
N ASN A 191 25.22 -14.91 8.35
CA ASN A 191 25.03 -14.84 9.80
C ASN A 191 23.55 -14.99 10.17
N LEU A 192 22.63 -14.36 9.41
CA LEU A 192 21.20 -14.50 9.63
C LEU A 192 20.75 -15.96 9.46
N GLU A 193 21.24 -16.63 8.42
CA GLU A 193 20.93 -18.04 8.13
C GLU A 193 21.45 -18.96 9.24
N LYS A 194 22.67 -18.70 9.73
CA LYS A 194 23.25 -19.46 10.85
C LYS A 194 22.51 -19.24 12.16
N SER A 195 22.13 -18.00 12.48
CA SER A 195 21.47 -17.66 13.75
C SER A 195 20.02 -18.14 13.80
N TYR A 196 19.31 -18.16 12.66
CA TYR A 196 17.90 -18.52 12.58
C TYR A 196 17.66 -19.63 11.55
N PRO A 197 18.05 -20.90 11.84
CA PRO A 197 18.04 -21.99 10.87
C PRO A 197 16.64 -22.40 10.36
N GLU A 198 15.57 -22.00 11.06
CA GLU A 198 14.19 -22.18 10.60
C GLU A 198 13.73 -21.09 9.62
N THR A 199 14.57 -20.10 9.33
CA THR A 199 14.29 -19.01 8.39
C THR A 199 14.97 -19.30 7.06
N LYS A 200 14.21 -19.27 5.96
CA LYS A 200 14.79 -19.36 4.62
C LYS A 200 15.39 -18.02 4.23
N VAL A 201 16.72 -17.89 4.24
CA VAL A 201 17.40 -16.64 3.87
C VAL A 201 17.61 -16.56 2.35
N LEU A 202 17.19 -15.45 1.74
CA LEU A 202 17.35 -15.19 0.32
C LEU A 202 18.42 -14.14 0.07
N LYS A 203 19.28 -14.47 -0.90
CA LYS A 203 20.32 -13.60 -1.45
C LYS A 203 19.80 -12.91 -2.72
N ASN A 204 20.40 -11.78 -3.10
CA ASN A 204 20.12 -11.07 -4.36
C ASN A 204 18.64 -10.66 -4.57
N VAL A 205 17.96 -10.28 -3.50
CA VAL A 205 16.60 -9.71 -3.55
C VAL A 205 16.57 -8.38 -2.81
N ARG A 206 15.77 -7.41 -3.27
CA ARG A 206 15.67 -6.11 -2.57
C ARG A 206 14.81 -6.23 -1.32
N PHE A 207 13.72 -6.99 -1.38
CA PHE A 207 12.86 -7.28 -0.23
C PHE A 207 12.19 -8.64 -0.37
N VAL A 208 11.66 -9.14 0.75
CA VAL A 208 10.80 -10.32 0.84
C VAL A 208 9.54 -9.96 1.64
N ASP A 209 8.36 -10.19 1.07
CA ASP A 209 7.05 -9.98 1.71
C ASP A 209 6.37 -11.32 2.01
N ASN A 210 6.21 -11.65 3.29
CA ASN A 210 5.53 -12.86 3.78
C ASN A 210 4.05 -12.60 4.16
N GLY A 211 3.45 -11.51 3.71
CA GLY A 211 2.11 -11.07 4.12
C GLY A 211 2.21 -9.97 5.17
N ASN A 212 2.34 -10.35 6.45
CA ASN A 212 2.44 -9.42 7.57
C ASN A 212 3.89 -9.04 7.95
N LEU A 213 4.89 -9.63 7.31
CA LEU A 213 6.30 -9.46 7.63
C LEU A 213 7.09 -9.17 6.35
N ILE A 214 7.69 -7.99 6.29
CA ILE A 214 8.54 -7.54 5.20
C ILE A 214 9.96 -7.35 5.72
N THR A 215 10.92 -7.99 5.05
CA THR A 215 12.36 -7.77 5.30
C THR A 215 12.99 -7.23 4.04
N THR A 216 13.85 -6.23 4.16
CA THR A 216 14.56 -5.64 3.02
C THR A 216 16.06 -5.82 3.17
N ALA A 217 16.77 -5.78 2.05
CA ALA A 217 18.22 -5.77 2.01
C ALA A 217 18.77 -4.42 2.55
N GLY A 218 20.03 -4.13 2.26
CA GLY A 218 20.69 -2.93 2.77
C GLY A 218 20.16 -1.60 2.22
N ILE A 219 20.13 -0.59 3.09
CA ILE A 219 20.21 0.82 2.74
C ILE A 219 19.13 1.26 1.74
N SER A 220 19.44 1.31 0.44
CA SER A 220 18.50 1.77 -0.58
C SER A 220 17.31 0.83 -0.78
N ALA A 221 17.49 -0.46 -0.48
CA ALA A 221 16.41 -1.44 -0.58
C ALA A 221 15.26 -1.18 0.41
N GLY A 222 15.55 -0.46 1.51
CA GLY A 222 14.53 -0.01 2.45
C GLY A 222 13.49 0.92 1.81
N ILE A 223 13.91 1.80 0.89
CA ILE A 223 13.02 2.72 0.18
C ILE A 223 12.03 1.94 -0.69
N ASP A 224 12.52 0.94 -1.44
CA ASP A 224 11.65 0.14 -2.30
C ASP A 224 10.72 -0.78 -1.51
N GLY A 225 11.20 -1.33 -0.39
CA GLY A 225 10.37 -2.10 0.52
C GLY A 225 9.27 -1.24 1.16
N ALA A 226 9.58 0.00 1.53
CA ALA A 226 8.59 0.95 2.04
C ALA A 226 7.56 1.31 0.96
N LEU A 227 7.99 1.61 -0.26
CA LEU A 227 7.08 1.87 -1.39
C LEU A 227 6.20 0.65 -1.69
N HIS A 228 6.74 -0.56 -1.55
CA HIS A 228 5.96 -1.78 -1.66
C HIS A 228 4.90 -1.89 -0.57
N LEU A 229 5.22 -1.59 0.69
CA LEU A 229 4.25 -1.60 1.78
C LEU A 229 3.18 -0.52 1.59
N VAL A 230 3.54 0.67 1.09
CA VAL A 230 2.58 1.70 0.68
C VAL A 230 1.67 1.17 -0.42
N ALA A 231 2.21 0.51 -1.45
CA ALA A 231 1.41 -0.06 -2.54
C ALA A 231 0.44 -1.14 -2.02
N LYS A 232 0.88 -1.92 -1.03
CA LYS A 232 0.09 -2.98 -0.40
C LYS A 232 -1.08 -2.41 0.42
N LEU A 233 -0.85 -1.32 1.15
CA LEU A 233 -1.80 -0.76 2.12
C LEU A 233 -2.71 0.33 1.55
N ASN A 234 -2.15 1.21 0.72
CA ASN A 234 -2.83 2.39 0.19
C ASN A 234 -3.08 2.28 -1.33
N GLY A 235 -2.67 1.16 -1.95
CA GLY A 235 -2.79 0.92 -3.38
C GLY A 235 -1.61 1.44 -4.20
N PHE A 236 -1.42 0.87 -5.39
CA PHE A 236 -0.26 1.12 -6.22
C PHE A 236 -0.09 2.59 -6.65
N ASP A 237 -1.19 3.28 -6.98
CA ASP A 237 -1.12 4.68 -7.37
C ASP A 237 -0.71 5.60 -6.21
N ALA A 238 -1.00 5.24 -4.96
CA ALA A 238 -0.49 5.98 -3.80
C ALA A 238 1.04 5.85 -3.69
N ALA A 239 1.59 4.65 -3.91
CA ALA A 239 3.03 4.45 -3.95
C ALA A 239 3.70 5.19 -5.13
N ARG A 240 3.08 5.18 -6.32
CA ARG A 240 3.58 5.94 -7.48
C ARG A 240 3.56 7.46 -7.24
N LYS A 241 2.49 8.00 -6.64
CA LYS A 241 2.43 9.42 -6.24
C LYS A 241 3.55 9.73 -5.25
N THR A 242 3.72 8.89 -4.24
CA THR A 242 4.78 9.03 -3.23
C THR A 242 6.17 9.07 -3.87
N ALA A 243 6.49 8.09 -4.73
CA ALA A 243 7.76 8.05 -5.46
C ALA A 243 7.97 9.29 -6.34
N TYR A 244 6.92 9.77 -7.02
CA TYR A 244 6.97 10.98 -7.83
C TYR A 244 7.26 12.24 -7.00
N TYR A 245 6.58 12.42 -5.86
CA TYR A 245 6.81 13.57 -4.98
C TYR A 245 8.21 13.59 -4.37
N MET A 246 8.77 12.41 -4.10
CA MET A 246 10.13 12.25 -3.61
C MET A 246 11.19 12.35 -4.72
N GLU A 247 10.78 12.51 -5.98
CA GLU A 247 11.65 12.43 -7.16
C GLU A 247 12.44 11.11 -7.24
N TYR A 248 11.89 10.02 -6.70
CA TYR A 248 12.49 8.69 -6.70
C TYR A 248 12.17 7.95 -8.01
N ASP A 249 12.73 8.46 -9.10
CA ASP A 249 12.41 8.16 -10.51
C ASP A 249 12.94 6.82 -11.05
N LYS A 250 13.80 6.14 -10.28
CA LYS A 250 14.39 4.84 -10.64
C LYS A 250 13.71 3.64 -9.97
N TRP A 251 12.60 3.86 -9.28
CA TRP A 251 11.83 2.78 -8.69
C TRP A 251 11.36 1.76 -9.73
N THR A 252 11.58 0.48 -9.45
CA THR A 252 11.01 -0.65 -10.21
C THR A 252 9.97 -1.36 -9.32
N PRO A 253 8.67 -1.15 -9.57
CA PRO A 253 7.61 -1.79 -8.80
C PRO A 253 7.72 -3.31 -8.74
N GLY A 254 7.65 -3.87 -7.53
CA GLY A 254 7.66 -5.31 -7.33
C GLY A 254 9.00 -6.01 -7.55
N GLU A 255 10.12 -5.27 -7.62
CA GLU A 255 11.48 -5.82 -7.70
C GLU A 255 11.94 -6.43 -6.36
N GLY A 256 11.20 -7.43 -5.88
CA GLY A 256 11.46 -8.22 -4.68
C GLY A 256 10.73 -9.55 -4.76
N LEU A 257 10.75 -10.34 -3.69
CA LEU A 257 9.96 -11.57 -3.60
C LEU A 257 8.66 -11.33 -2.82
N ILE A 258 7.52 -11.51 -3.46
CA ILE A 258 6.20 -11.36 -2.83
C ILE A 258 5.59 -12.73 -2.65
N LEU A 259 5.59 -13.23 -1.42
CA LEU A 259 4.97 -14.49 -1.00
C LEU A 259 3.57 -14.30 -0.44
N ALA A 260 3.17 -13.05 -0.18
CA ALA A 260 1.83 -12.71 0.25
C ALA A 260 0.77 -13.14 -0.78
N GLU A 261 -0.41 -13.52 -0.30
CA GLU A 261 -1.57 -13.85 -1.14
C GLU A 261 -1.95 -12.67 -2.04
N TYR A 262 -2.03 -11.49 -1.43
CA TYR A 262 -2.25 -10.24 -2.15
C TYR A 262 -0.95 -9.67 -2.70
N ASN A 263 -0.94 -9.41 -4.02
CA ASN A 263 0.15 -8.73 -4.71
C ASN A 263 -0.40 -7.46 -5.38
N PRO A 264 -0.01 -6.24 -4.94
CA PRO A 264 -0.57 -4.98 -5.42
C PRO A 264 -0.24 -4.70 -6.89
N TYR A 265 0.67 -5.47 -7.50
CA TYR A 265 1.11 -5.29 -8.88
C TYR A 265 0.41 -6.24 -9.88
N LYS A 266 -0.36 -7.24 -9.41
CA LYS A 266 -1.06 -8.19 -10.30
C LYS A 266 -2.28 -7.59 -10.99
N ALA A 267 -2.97 -6.66 -10.33
CA ALA A 267 -4.20 -6.03 -10.84
C ALA A 267 -3.93 -4.76 -11.67
N LEU A 268 -2.67 -4.48 -12.02
CA LEU A 268 -2.32 -3.30 -12.80
C LEU A 268 -2.94 -3.37 -14.19
N ALA A 269 -3.41 -2.22 -14.67
CA ALA A 269 -3.92 -2.10 -16.04
C ALA A 269 -2.89 -2.70 -16.99
N ASN A 270 -3.34 -3.61 -17.87
CA ASN A 270 -2.47 -4.13 -18.91
C ASN A 270 -1.86 -2.92 -19.64
N VAL A 271 -0.54 -2.80 -19.62
CA VAL A 271 0.19 -1.69 -20.22
C VAL A 271 -0.20 -1.54 -21.70
N ASP A 272 -0.56 -2.64 -22.37
CA ASP A 272 -1.09 -2.61 -23.73
C ASP A 272 -2.40 -1.84 -23.87
N ASN A 273 -3.29 -1.90 -22.87
CA ASN A 273 -4.51 -1.08 -22.87
C ASN A 273 -4.17 0.41 -22.68
N LEU A 274 -3.09 0.74 -21.96
CA LEU A 274 -2.65 2.11 -21.78
C LEU A 274 -2.11 2.72 -23.09
N LYS A 275 -1.57 1.90 -24.00
CA LYS A 275 -1.08 2.36 -25.32
C LYS A 275 -2.16 3.06 -26.15
N LEU A 276 -3.44 2.73 -25.95
CA LEU A 276 -4.57 3.41 -26.60
C LEU A 276 -4.61 4.93 -26.33
N TYR A 277 -4.17 5.34 -25.15
CA TYR A 277 -4.16 6.74 -24.71
C TYR A 277 -2.89 7.49 -25.15
N THR A 278 -1.87 6.79 -25.65
CA THR A 278 -0.62 7.43 -26.08
C THR A 278 -0.79 8.17 -27.40
N GLY A 279 0.01 9.22 -27.60
CA GLY A 279 0.01 10.02 -28.82
C GLY A 279 0.37 11.47 -28.56
N THR A 280 0.37 12.27 -29.62
CA THR A 280 0.50 13.73 -29.52
C THR A 280 -0.90 14.34 -29.52
N TYR A 281 -1.15 15.25 -28.60
CA TYR A 281 -2.42 15.96 -28.46
C TYR A 281 -2.18 17.45 -28.64
N GLU A 282 -2.99 18.09 -29.48
CA GLU A 282 -2.87 19.51 -29.83
C GLU A 282 -4.09 20.29 -29.37
N PHE A 283 -3.84 21.48 -28.83
CA PHE A 283 -4.87 22.47 -28.54
C PHE A 283 -4.96 23.52 -29.66
N ASN A 284 -6.11 24.20 -29.78
CA ASN A 284 -6.41 25.14 -30.87
C ASN A 284 -5.41 26.28 -31.07
N ASN A 285 -4.61 26.61 -30.06
CA ASN A 285 -3.54 27.61 -30.15
C ASN A 285 -2.19 27.04 -30.67
N GLY A 286 -2.16 25.78 -31.12
CA GLY A 286 -0.97 25.06 -31.60
C GLY A 286 -0.11 24.44 -30.49
N SER A 287 -0.51 24.54 -29.21
CA SER A 287 0.21 23.90 -28.11
C SER A 287 0.07 22.38 -28.17
N LYS A 288 1.18 21.66 -28.05
CA LYS A 288 1.24 20.20 -28.12
C LYS A 288 1.69 19.57 -26.81
N ILE A 289 1.06 18.46 -26.45
CA ILE A 289 1.42 17.61 -25.31
C ILE A 289 1.56 16.18 -25.82
N GLN A 290 2.61 15.49 -25.39
CA GLN A 290 2.80 14.08 -25.73
C GLN A 290 2.42 13.20 -24.54
N ILE A 291 1.62 12.17 -24.75
CA ILE A 291 1.30 11.17 -23.72
C ILE A 291 1.98 9.86 -24.10
N LYS A 292 2.73 9.28 -23.15
CA LYS A 292 3.46 8.04 -23.30
C LYS A 292 3.16 7.07 -22.17
N VAL A 293 3.51 5.81 -22.39
CA VAL A 293 3.50 4.76 -21.38
C VAL A 293 4.90 4.64 -20.78
N SER A 294 4.98 4.51 -19.46
CA SER A 294 6.17 4.07 -18.74
C SER A 294 6.07 2.56 -18.50
N GLU A 295 6.89 1.79 -19.21
CA GLU A 295 6.97 0.34 -19.01
C GLU A 295 7.53 -0.02 -17.63
N ARG A 296 8.35 0.86 -17.04
CA ARG A 296 8.91 0.70 -15.69
C ARG A 296 7.83 0.92 -14.63
N GLU A 297 7.15 2.06 -14.68
CA GLU A 297 6.13 2.41 -13.67
C GLU A 297 4.75 1.79 -13.94
N LYS A 298 4.58 1.11 -15.07
CA LYS A 298 3.31 0.50 -15.51
C LYS A 298 2.16 1.51 -15.55
N GLY A 299 2.44 2.73 -16.03
CA GLY A 299 1.48 3.85 -16.03
C GLY A 299 1.68 4.83 -17.18
N LEU A 300 0.77 5.78 -17.33
CA LEU A 300 0.89 6.87 -18.30
C LEU A 300 1.66 8.05 -17.71
N TYR A 301 2.31 8.83 -18.59
CA TYR A 301 2.82 10.15 -18.28
C TYR A 301 2.64 11.11 -19.46
N ALA A 302 2.37 12.37 -19.14
CA ALA A 302 2.36 13.47 -20.09
C ALA A 302 3.73 14.16 -20.10
N ILE A 303 4.21 14.52 -21.29
CA ILE A 303 5.38 15.34 -21.51
C ILE A 303 4.91 16.76 -21.79
N VAL A 304 5.20 17.67 -20.85
CA VAL A 304 4.84 19.08 -20.96
C VAL A 304 6.10 19.91 -20.75
N ARG A 305 6.55 20.61 -21.81
CA ARG A 305 7.78 21.41 -21.81
C ARG A 305 8.97 20.60 -21.27
N ASP A 306 9.20 19.44 -21.88
CA ASP A 306 10.29 18.49 -21.57
C ASP A 306 10.29 17.89 -20.15
N ARG A 307 9.20 18.07 -19.40
CA ARG A 307 9.01 17.43 -18.09
C ARG A 307 7.94 16.34 -18.15
N ASN A 308 8.20 15.23 -17.47
CA ASN A 308 7.30 14.11 -17.34
C ASN A 308 6.36 14.32 -16.15
N TYR A 309 5.06 14.18 -16.38
CA TYR A 309 4.01 14.25 -15.37
C TYR A 309 3.23 12.94 -15.37
N PRO A 310 3.34 12.10 -14.33
CA PRO A 310 2.60 10.84 -14.28
C PRO A 310 1.09 11.12 -14.24
N LEU A 311 0.35 10.27 -14.93
CA LEU A 311 -1.10 10.24 -14.92
C LEU A 311 -1.56 9.01 -14.14
N PHE A 312 -2.56 9.21 -13.28
CA PHE A 312 -3.07 8.19 -12.37
C PHE A 312 -4.47 7.80 -12.81
N PHE A 313 -4.71 6.50 -12.96
CA PHE A 313 -6.00 6.02 -13.44
C PHE A 313 -7.05 6.25 -12.35
N THR A 314 -8.23 6.74 -12.74
CA THR A 314 -9.34 6.89 -11.80
C THR A 314 -10.44 5.93 -12.17
N LYS A 315 -11.10 6.13 -13.32
CA LYS A 315 -12.18 5.27 -13.83
C LYS A 315 -12.32 5.41 -15.33
N GLU A 316 -12.71 4.34 -16.00
CA GLU A 316 -13.05 4.34 -17.43
C GLU A 316 -11.96 4.99 -18.31
N ASN A 317 -12.23 6.19 -18.84
CA ASN A 317 -11.32 6.97 -19.68
C ASN A 317 -10.72 8.16 -18.92
N THR A 318 -10.73 8.12 -17.60
CA THR A 318 -10.44 9.26 -16.74
C THR A 318 -9.17 9.00 -15.95
N PHE A 319 -8.30 9.99 -15.96
CA PHE A 319 -7.05 10.02 -15.22
C PHE A 319 -6.98 11.30 -14.39
N THR A 320 -6.01 11.37 -13.48
CA THR A 320 -5.71 12.58 -12.74
C THR A 320 -4.22 12.87 -12.73
N ASP A 321 -3.85 14.12 -12.47
CA ASP A 321 -2.48 14.53 -12.21
C ASP A 321 -1.98 14.03 -10.84
N ALA A 322 -0.69 14.22 -10.55
CA ALA A 322 -0.09 13.79 -9.29
C ALA A 322 -0.74 14.43 -8.04
N ASN A 323 -1.31 15.64 -8.18
CA ASN A 323 -1.94 16.36 -7.09
C ASN A 323 -3.42 16.01 -6.89
N GLY A 324 -4.02 15.23 -7.80
CA GLY A 324 -5.46 14.97 -7.76
C GLY A 324 -6.32 16.20 -8.07
N LYS A 325 -5.71 17.28 -8.58
CA LYS A 325 -6.38 18.58 -8.79
C LYS A 325 -6.97 18.71 -10.18
N GLU A 326 -6.34 18.06 -11.15
CA GLU A 326 -6.77 18.08 -12.55
C GLU A 326 -7.25 16.69 -12.93
N THR A 327 -8.45 16.61 -13.50
CA THR A 327 -9.00 15.39 -14.09
C THR A 327 -8.83 15.46 -15.61
N ILE A 328 -8.23 14.44 -16.18
CA ILE A 328 -8.02 14.26 -17.62
C ILE A 328 -9.02 13.21 -18.11
N THR A 329 -10.02 13.64 -18.88
CA THR A 329 -11.06 12.73 -19.42
C THR A 329 -10.84 12.53 -20.90
N PHE A 330 -10.42 11.32 -21.31
CA PHE A 330 -10.23 10.99 -22.71
C PHE A 330 -11.56 10.77 -23.44
N ILE A 331 -11.64 11.32 -24.64
CA ILE A 331 -12.80 11.26 -25.52
C ILE A 331 -12.62 10.08 -26.47
N ARG A 332 -13.69 9.29 -26.65
CA ARG A 332 -13.75 8.21 -27.63
C ARG A 332 -14.75 8.50 -28.73
N ASP A 333 -14.42 8.03 -29.94
CA ASP A 333 -15.38 8.00 -31.05
C ASP A 333 -16.30 6.77 -31.00
N ARG A 334 -17.23 6.68 -31.96
CA ARG A 334 -18.16 5.54 -32.11
C ARG A 334 -17.48 4.19 -32.37
N ARG A 335 -16.20 4.20 -32.76
CA ARG A 335 -15.37 2.99 -32.96
C ARG A 335 -14.47 2.72 -31.76
N ASN A 336 -14.75 3.35 -30.62
CA ASN A 336 -14.00 3.22 -29.37
C ASN A 336 -12.54 3.70 -29.44
N ARG A 337 -12.20 4.54 -30.43
CA ARG A 337 -10.83 5.09 -30.59
C ARG A 337 -10.70 6.39 -29.80
N ILE A 338 -9.54 6.60 -29.17
CA ILE A 338 -9.22 7.85 -28.46
C ILE A 338 -9.00 8.96 -29.50
N THR A 339 -9.81 10.02 -29.45
CA THR A 339 -9.74 11.16 -30.38
C THR A 339 -9.27 12.45 -29.73
N GLY A 340 -9.18 12.49 -28.40
CA GLY A 340 -8.76 13.66 -27.64
C GLY A 340 -8.96 13.49 -26.14
N TYR A 341 -8.82 14.58 -25.39
CA TYR A 341 -9.20 14.64 -23.97
C TYR A 341 -9.66 16.05 -23.57
N THR A 342 -10.33 16.16 -22.43
CA THR A 342 -10.62 17.41 -21.73
C THR A 342 -9.98 17.45 -20.36
N LEU A 343 -9.78 18.66 -19.84
CA LEU A 343 -9.33 18.93 -18.48
C LEU A 343 -10.49 19.46 -17.64
N SER A 344 -10.50 19.16 -16.34
CA SER A 344 -11.55 19.64 -15.42
C SER A 344 -11.51 21.14 -15.15
N GLN A 345 -10.32 21.73 -15.05
CA GLN A 345 -10.15 23.14 -14.70
C GLN A 345 -10.18 24.04 -15.95
N ASP A 346 -9.90 23.48 -17.11
CA ASP A 346 -10.00 24.16 -18.40
C ASP A 346 -10.63 23.21 -19.43
N PRO A 347 -11.97 23.23 -19.62
CA PRO A 347 -12.72 22.22 -20.38
C PRO A 347 -12.49 22.25 -21.90
N LYS A 348 -11.38 22.87 -22.33
CA LYS A 348 -10.87 22.83 -23.70
C LYS A 348 -10.57 21.39 -24.12
N VAL A 349 -10.88 21.12 -25.39
CA VAL A 349 -10.59 19.83 -26.02
C VAL A 349 -9.21 19.87 -26.63
N PHE A 350 -8.37 18.92 -26.23
CA PHE A 350 -7.13 18.61 -26.92
C PHE A 350 -7.39 17.49 -27.91
N HIS A 351 -7.13 17.73 -29.19
CA HIS A 351 -7.34 16.75 -30.25
C HIS A 351 -6.12 15.85 -30.40
N LYS A 352 -6.34 14.54 -30.49
CA LYS A 352 -5.28 13.59 -30.78
C LYS A 352 -4.85 13.75 -32.23
N LEU A 353 -3.57 14.01 -32.46
CA LEU A 353 -2.97 13.98 -33.78
C LEU A 353 -2.81 12.53 -34.20
N ASN A 354 -3.27 12.21 -35.41
CA ASN A 354 -3.22 10.86 -35.98
C ASN A 354 -1.78 10.37 -36.15
#